data_AF-A0AAW5FWP5-F1
#
_entry.id   AF-A0AAW5FWP5-F1
#
_cell.length_a   1.000
_cell.length_b   1.000
_cell.length_c   1.000
_cell.angle_alpha   90.00
_cell.angle_beta   90.00
_cell.angle_gamma   90.00
#
_symmetry.space_group_name_H-M   'P 1'
#
loop_
_entity.id
_entity.type
_entity.pdbx_description
1 polymer ?
#
loop_
_entity_poly.entity_id
_entity_poly.type
_entity_poly.pdbx_seq_one_letter_code
_entity_poly.pdbx_strand_id
1 'polypeptide(L)' 'MVDDDPLRTAVDIAWSVYRARHRHVDAADCRRCLLERHLQGRWEARGSDAEELTGFGIAYLDRLPEDEC' A
#
# COMPACT_ATOMS: atom_id res chain seq x y z
N MET A 1 7.62 15.29 -16.35
CA MET A 1 8.55 14.76 -15.35
C MET A 1 7.65 14.30 -14.23
N VAL A 2 7.33 13.01 -14.19
CA VAL A 2 6.57 12.48 -13.05
C VAL A 2 7.64 12.30 -11.98
N ASP A 3 7.77 13.28 -11.10
CA ASP A 3 8.31 13.03 -9.78
C ASP A 3 7.32 12.07 -9.12
N ASP A 4 7.44 10.79 -9.48
CA ASP A 4 6.64 9.68 -8.95
C ASP A 4 7.02 9.61 -7.48
N ASP A 5 6.17 10.22 -6.66
CA ASP A 5 6.26 10.11 -5.20
C ASP A 5 6.38 8.62 -4.86
N PRO A 6 7.54 8.16 -4.33
CA PRO A 6 7.81 6.73 -4.17
C PRO A 6 6.75 6.03 -3.34
N LEU A 7 6.14 6.79 -2.41
CA LEU A 7 5.01 6.40 -1.61
C LEU A 7 3.75 6.16 -2.46
N ARG A 8 3.33 7.13 -3.29
CA ARG A 8 2.18 6.96 -4.19
C ARG A 8 2.35 5.76 -5.13
N THR A 9 3.53 5.61 -5.74
CA THR A 9 3.83 4.48 -6.62
C THR A 9 3.70 3.15 -5.88
N ALA A 10 4.28 3.08 -4.67
CA ALA A 10 4.22 1.88 -3.85
C ALA A 10 2.81 1.51 -3.40
N VAL A 11 2.01 2.51 -2.99
CA VAL A 11 0.60 2.33 -2.63
C VAL A 11 -0.18 1.76 -3.80
N ASP A 12 -0.03 2.32 -5.00
CA ASP A 12 -0.81 1.87 -6.15
C ASP A 12 -0.44 0.44 -6.59
N ILE A 13 0.86 0.12 -6.63
CA ILE A 13 1.32 -1.24 -6.98
C ILE A 13 0.87 -2.25 -5.91
N ALA A 14 1.13 -1.98 -4.63
CA ALA A 14 0.74 -2.90 -3.56
C ALA A 14 -0.77 -3.13 -3.51
N TRP A 15 -1.56 -2.06 -3.69
CA TRP A 15 -3.02 -2.14 -3.75
C TRP A 15 -3.52 -2.93 -4.95
N SER A 16 -2.93 -2.70 -6.13
CA SER A 16 -3.29 -3.41 -7.36
C SER A 16 -3.01 -4.91 -7.25
N VAL A 17 -1.84 -5.29 -6.72
CA VAL A 17 -1.48 -6.69 -6.45
C VAL A 17 -2.45 -7.33 -5.47
N TYR A 18 -2.81 -6.62 -4.40
CA TYR A 18 -3.74 -7.14 -3.38
C TYR A 18 -5.14 -7.38 -3.95
N ARG A 19 -5.71 -6.42 -4.69
CA ARG A 19 -7.03 -6.58 -5.34
C ARG A 19 -7.03 -7.67 -6.42
N ALA A 20 -5.91 -7.87 -7.12
CA ALA A 20 -5.81 -8.96 -8.08
C ALA A 20 -5.97 -10.34 -7.40
N ARG A 21 -5.53 -10.46 -6.13
CA ARG A 21 -5.72 -11.65 -5.29
C ARG A 21 -7.09 -11.69 -4.61
N HIS A 22 -7.65 -10.54 -4.26
CA HIS A 22 -8.92 -10.40 -3.54
C HIS A 22 -9.96 -9.67 -4.39
N ARG A 23 -10.55 -10.39 -5.36
CA ARG A 23 -11.51 -9.80 -6.32
C ARG A 23 -12.78 -9.21 -5.70
N HIS A 24 -13.04 -9.49 -4.43
CA HIS A 24 -14.19 -8.97 -3.68
C HIS A 24 -13.92 -7.61 -3.02
N VAL A 25 -12.66 -7.18 -2.96
CA VAL A 25 -12.27 -5.92 -2.33
C VAL A 25 -12.50 -4.77 -3.31
N ASP A 26 -13.27 -3.77 -2.88
CA ASP A 26 -13.59 -2.60 -3.70
C ASP A 26 -12.36 -1.70 -3.92
N ALA A 27 -12.36 -0.90 -4.98
CA ALA A 27 -11.28 0.05 -5.23
C ALA A 27 -11.15 1.12 -4.12
N ALA A 28 -12.26 1.48 -3.47
CA ALA A 28 -12.40 2.50 -2.44
C ALA A 28 -12.46 1.93 -1.01
N ASP A 29 -12.08 0.67 -0.83
CA ASP A 29 -12.04 0.02 0.47
C ASP A 29 -11.08 0.74 1.46
N CYS A 30 -11.45 0.84 2.74
CA CYS A 30 -10.70 1.59 3.75
C CYS A 30 -9.27 1.05 3.95
N ARG A 31 -9.02 -0.21 3.59
CA ARG A 31 -7.67 -0.81 3.62
C ARG A 31 -6.67 -0.05 2.75
N ARG A 32 -7.11 0.62 1.68
CA ARG A 32 -6.24 1.50 0.87
C ARG A 32 -5.74 2.69 1.68
N CYS A 33 -6.60 3.31 2.50
CA CYS A 33 -6.23 4.42 3.38
C CYS A 33 -5.28 3.96 4.50
N LEU A 34 -5.52 2.77 5.06
CA LEU A 34 -4.63 2.17 6.07
C LEU A 34 -3.24 1.87 5.49
N LEU A 35 -3.18 1.31 4.28
CA LEU A 35 -1.95 1.08 3.53
C LEU A 35 -1.18 2.39 3.32
N GLU A 36 -1.83 3.43 2.79
CA GLU A 36 -1.19 4.71 2.51
C GLU A 36 -0.60 5.32 3.77
N ARG A 37 -1.36 5.35 4.88
CA ARG A 37 -0.88 5.84 6.17
C ARG A 37 0.29 5.02 6.71
N HIS A 38 0.25 3.69 6.57
CA HIS A 38 1.34 2.81 7.02
C HIS A 38 2.63 3.08 6.25
N LEU A 39 2.53 3.15 4.91
CA LEU A 39 3.68 3.43 4.05
C LEU A 39 4.20 4.85 4.22
N GLN A 40 3.32 5.83 4.43
CA GLN A 40 3.70 7.21 4.68
C GLN A 40 4.55 7.31 5.95
N GLY A 41 4.07 6.74 7.07
CA GLY A 41 4.84 6.77 8.32
C GLY A 41 6.20 6.09 8.21
N ARG A 42 6.30 5.06 7.35
CA ARG A 42 7.59 4.41 7.05
C ARG A 42 8.50 5.28 6.19
N TRP A 43 7.94 5.89 5.14
CA TRP A 43 8.67 6.77 4.24
C TRP A 43 9.22 7.99 4.98
N GLU A 44 8.43 8.61 5.84
CA GLU A 44 8.86 9.72 6.69
C GLU A 44 9.97 9.32 7.69
N ALA A 45 9.93 8.10 8.21
CA ALA A 45 10.90 7.63 9.20
C ALA A 45 12.26 7.22 8.61
N ARG A 46 12.29 6.71 7.37
CA ARG A 46 13.49 6.06 6.81
C ARG A 46 13.91 6.54 5.42
N GLY A 47 13.02 7.21 4.67
CA GLY A 47 13.27 7.56 3.28
C GLY A 47 13.51 6.30 2.44
N SER A 48 12.46 5.54 2.17
CA SER A 48 12.53 4.28 1.41
C SER A 48 12.14 4.49 -0.05
N ASP A 49 12.79 3.75 -0.96
CA ASP A 49 12.41 3.68 -2.37
C ASP A 49 11.06 2.98 -2.59
N ALA A 50 10.45 3.22 -3.75
CA ALA A 50 9.14 2.69 -4.11
C ALA A 50 9.08 1.15 -4.05
N GLU A 51 10.15 0.47 -4.48
CA GLU A 51 10.19 -1.00 -4.52
C GLU A 51 10.20 -1.59 -3.09
N GLU A 52 10.97 -0.98 -2.18
CA GLU A 52 11.00 -1.37 -0.77
C GLU A 52 9.61 -1.14 -0.13
N LEU A 53 9.03 0.06 -0.32
CA LEU A 53 7.70 0.39 0.19
C LEU A 53 6.62 -0.55 -0.36
N THR A 54 6.71 -0.95 -1.63
CA THR A 54 5.76 -1.90 -2.24
C THR A 54 5.79 -3.24 -1.51
N GLY A 55 7.00 -3.78 -1.26
CA GLY A 55 7.16 -5.02 -0.52
C GLY A 55 6.56 -4.94 0.90
N PHE A 56 6.80 -3.84 1.61
CA PHE A 56 6.19 -3.59 2.91
C PHE A 56 4.66 -3.48 2.84
N GLY A 57 4.14 -2.80 1.81
CA GLY A 57 2.71 -2.62 1.61
C GLY A 57 1.97 -3.93 1.39
N ILE A 58 2.53 -4.81 0.57
CA ILE A 58 1.98 -6.16 0.33
C ILE A 58 1.99 -6.98 1.62
N ALA A 59 3.12 -6.98 2.35
CA ALA A 59 3.24 -7.72 3.61
C ALA A 59 2.31 -7.19 4.71
N TYR A 60 2.05 -5.88 4.72
CA TYR A 60 1.08 -5.26 5.62
C TYR A 60 -0.35 -5.72 5.30
N LEU A 61 -0.75 -5.66 4.03
CA LEU A 61 -2.08 -6.08 3.59
C LEU A 61 -2.35 -7.58 3.77
N ASP A 62 -1.34 -8.42 3.58
CA ASP A 62 -1.45 -9.88 3.78
C ASP A 62 -1.70 -10.25 5.26
N ARG A 63 -1.25 -9.39 6.18
CA ARG A 63 -1.45 -9.54 7.63
C ARG A 63 -2.70 -8.83 8.14
N LEU A 64 -3.32 -8.00 7.32
CA LEU A 64 -4.47 -7.22 7.74
C LEU A 64 -5.69 -8.14 7.89
N PRO A 65 -6.40 -8.12 9.04
CA PRO A 65 -7.62 -8.90 9.21
C PRO A 65 -8.67 -8.50 8.19
N GLU A 66 -9.46 -9.45 7.72
CA GLU A 66 -10.55 -9.15 6.78
C GLU A 66 -11.64 -8.25 7.42
N ASP A 67 -11.72 -8.22 8.75
CA ASP A 67 -12.65 -7.41 9.52
C ASP A 67 -12.14 -6.02 9.92
N GLU A 68 -10.85 -5.69 9.69
CA GLU A 68 -10.35 -4.33 9.95
C GLU A 68 -10.66 -3.43 8.76
N CYS A 69 -11.77 -2.69 8.86
CA CYS A 69 -12.23 -1.66 7.93
C CYS A 69 -12.85 -0.49 8.72
#